data_AF-A0A0Q0P7Y8-F1
#
_entry.id   AF-A0A0Q0P7Y8-F1
#
_cell.length_a   1.000
_cell.length_b   1.000
_cell.length_c   1.000
_cell.angle_alpha   90.00
_cell.angle_beta   90.00
_cell.angle_gamma   90.00
#
_symmetry.space_group_name_H-M   'P 1'
#
loop_
_entity.id
_entity.type
_entity.pdbx_description
1 polymer ?
#
loop_
_entity_poly.entity_id
_entity_poly.type
_entity_poly.pdbx_seq_one_letter_code
_entity_poly.pdbx_strand_id
1 'polypeptide(L)'
;MVLLSANLLACSHQAAMPESASQQQTAPIPTIQCGATPPPLNTQGIRNNLLNRGDITPEMTEAQQQAVINEYIAKRNDAYKKCHKGKSL
;
A
#
# COMPACT_ATOMS: atom_id res chain seq x y z
N MET A 1 56.89 -25.56 -5.48
CA MET A 1 55.57 -25.90 -6.07
C MET A 1 54.82 -26.77 -5.09
N VAL A 2 53.46 -26.69 -5.04
CA VAL A 2 52.52 -27.19 -4.00
C VAL A 2 52.29 -26.12 -2.90
N LEU A 3 51.11 -25.60 -2.54
CA LEU A 3 49.69 -25.82 -2.87
C LEU A 3 48.85 -24.56 -2.51
N LEU A 4 47.70 -24.39 -3.19
CA LEU A 4 46.57 -23.50 -2.86
C LEU A 4 46.10 -23.63 -1.40
N SER A 5 45.58 -22.55 -0.81
CA SER A 5 44.41 -22.56 0.10
C SER A 5 43.88 -21.15 0.37
N ALA A 6 42.75 -20.82 -0.25
CA ALA A 6 41.92 -19.67 0.07
C ALA A 6 41.19 -19.93 1.40
N ASN A 7 41.36 -19.05 2.39
CA ASN A 7 40.55 -19.06 3.60
C ASN A 7 39.58 -17.88 3.56
N LEU A 8 38.37 -18.15 3.09
CA LEU A 8 37.19 -17.34 3.35
C LEU A 8 36.75 -17.62 4.80
N LEU A 9 37.11 -16.74 5.73
CA LEU A 9 36.55 -16.77 7.08
C LEU A 9 35.22 -16.01 7.06
N ALA A 10 34.13 -16.77 7.15
CA ALA A 10 32.77 -16.28 7.24
C ALA A 10 32.52 -15.49 8.54
N CYS A 11 31.78 -14.39 8.43
CA CYS A 11 31.32 -13.59 9.56
C CYS A 11 30.32 -14.39 10.42
N SER A 12 30.70 -14.67 11.67
CA SER A 12 29.78 -15.12 12.71
C SER A 12 29.06 -13.91 13.31
N HIS A 13 27.79 -13.72 12.98
CA HIS A 13 26.86 -12.91 13.77
C HIS A 13 25.58 -13.72 13.99
N GLN A 14 25.44 -14.30 15.19
CA GLN A 14 24.14 -14.73 15.72
C GLN A 14 24.04 -14.28 17.17
N ALA A 15 23.54 -13.06 17.37
CA ALA A 15 22.85 -12.70 18.59
C ALA A 15 21.36 -12.85 18.30
N ALA A 16 20.76 -13.90 18.86
CA ALA A 16 19.33 -14.17 18.79
C ALA A 16 18.58 -13.05 19.54
N MET A 17 17.89 -12.20 18.79
CA MET A 17 16.83 -11.36 19.34
C MET A 17 15.54 -12.19 19.40
N PRO A 18 14.76 -12.15 20.48
CA PRO A 18 13.46 -12.78 20.53
C PRO A 18 12.54 -12.07 19.53
N GLU A 19 12.23 -12.78 18.44
CA GLU A 19 11.22 -12.43 17.45
C GLU A 19 9.87 -12.34 18.17
N SER A 20 9.51 -11.12 18.56
CA SER A 20 8.14 -10.77 18.89
C SER A 20 7.35 -10.95 17.61
N ALA A 21 6.73 -12.11 17.47
CA ALA A 21 5.74 -12.41 16.46
C ALA A 21 4.53 -11.47 16.64
N SER A 22 4.66 -10.22 16.19
CA SER A 22 3.51 -9.47 15.74
C SER A 22 3.04 -10.15 14.47
N GLN A 23 2.06 -11.05 14.64
CA GLN A 23 1.21 -11.52 13.56
C GLN A 23 0.55 -10.30 12.94
N GLN A 24 1.22 -9.67 11.99
CA GLN A 24 0.58 -8.80 11.01
C GLN A 24 -0.27 -9.74 10.16
N GLN A 25 -1.50 -9.95 10.62
CA GLN A 25 -2.60 -10.37 9.77
C GLN A 25 -2.67 -9.33 8.66
N THR A 26 -2.01 -9.60 7.54
CA THR A 26 -2.35 -9.04 6.24
C THR A 26 -3.80 -9.39 6.01
N ALA A 27 -4.69 -8.49 6.41
CA ALA A 27 -6.07 -8.52 6.00
C ALA A 27 -6.06 -8.71 4.48
N PRO A 28 -6.76 -9.72 3.94
CA PRO A 28 -6.79 -9.94 2.50
C PRO A 28 -7.23 -8.63 1.85
N ILE A 29 -6.38 -8.10 0.96
CA ILE A 29 -6.72 -6.91 0.19
C ILE A 29 -8.03 -7.25 -0.53
N PRO A 30 -9.14 -6.55 -0.22
CA PRO A 30 -10.43 -6.92 -0.77
C PRO A 30 -10.34 -6.81 -2.30
N THR A 31 -10.49 -7.96 -2.97
CA THR A 31 -10.65 -7.98 -4.43
C THR A 31 -11.93 -7.25 -4.75
N ILE A 32 -11.82 -6.09 -5.40
CA ILE A 32 -12.97 -5.29 -5.82
C ILE A 32 -13.75 -6.13 -6.84
N GLN A 33 -14.86 -6.74 -6.41
CA GLN A 33 -15.75 -7.43 -7.33
C GLN A 33 -16.44 -6.40 -8.23
N CYS A 34 -16.13 -6.45 -9.52
CA CYS A 34 -16.81 -5.68 -10.55
C CYS A 34 -18.29 -6.07 -10.56
N GLY A 35 -19.17 -5.21 -10.03
CA GLY A 35 -20.60 -5.48 -9.90
C GLY A 35 -21.22 -5.08 -8.57
N ALA A 36 -20.42 -4.81 -7.53
CA ALA A 36 -20.93 -4.23 -6.30
C ALA A 36 -21.19 -2.72 -6.47
N THR A 37 -22.31 -2.23 -5.95
CA THR A 37 -22.55 -0.78 -5.83
C THR A 37 -21.39 -0.14 -5.05
N PRO A 38 -20.75 0.92 -5.58
CA PRO A 38 -19.63 1.54 -4.90
C PRO A 38 -20.12 2.08 -3.54
N PRO A 39 -19.31 1.96 -2.48
CA PRO A 39 -19.69 2.50 -1.18
C PRO A 39 -19.87 4.02 -1.28
N PRO A 40 -20.72 4.63 -0.42
CA PRO A 40 -20.88 6.07 -0.37
C PRO A 40 -19.55 6.80 -0.25
N LEU A 41 -19.43 7.96 -0.92
CA LEU A 41 -18.22 8.76 -0.88
C LEU A 41 -18.03 9.35 0.53
N ASN A 42 -16.96 8.94 1.22
CA ASN A 42 -16.55 9.50 2.51
C ASN A 42 -15.22 10.25 2.36
N THR A 43 -15.29 11.55 2.06
CA THR A 43 -14.12 12.39 1.83
C THR A 43 -13.22 12.52 3.07
N GLN A 44 -13.80 12.55 4.28
CA GLN A 44 -13.03 12.60 5.53
C GLN A 44 -12.27 11.30 5.78
N GLY A 45 -12.92 10.15 5.57
CA GLY A 45 -12.26 8.86 5.64
C GLY A 45 -11.13 8.73 4.62
N ILE A 46 -11.33 9.24 3.40
CA ILE A 46 -10.29 9.31 2.37
C ILE A 46 -9.12 10.19 2.83
N ARG A 47 -9.39 11.41 3.30
CA ARG A 47 -8.37 12.33 3.81
C ARG A 47 -7.53 11.68 4.91
N ASN A 48 -8.17 11.09 5.92
CA ASN A 48 -7.48 10.40 7.01
C ASN A 48 -6.62 9.22 6.52
N ASN A 49 -7.13 8.46 5.54
CA ASN A 49 -6.38 7.35 4.98
C ASN A 49 -5.15 7.82 4.20
N LEU A 50 -5.28 8.90 3.41
CA LEU A 50 -4.18 9.49 2.67
C LEU A 50 -3.14 10.13 3.59
N LEU A 51 -3.55 10.73 4.71
CA LEU A 51 -2.65 11.20 5.77
C LEU A 51 -1.86 10.03 6.39
N ASN A 52 -2.57 8.96 6.78
CA ASN A 52 -1.94 7.78 7.39
C ASN A 52 -0.96 7.07 6.43
N ARG A 53 -1.17 7.18 5.12
CA ARG A 53 -0.29 6.63 4.09
C ARG A 53 0.86 7.55 3.71
N GLY A 54 0.82 8.82 4.12
CA GLY A 54 1.79 9.85 3.73
C GLY A 54 1.60 10.38 2.31
N ASP A 55 0.47 10.08 1.65
CA ASP A 55 0.15 10.61 0.31
C ASP A 55 -0.21 12.10 0.36
N ILE A 56 -0.71 12.56 1.51
CA ILE A 56 -0.85 13.98 1.87
C ILE A 56 -0.22 14.21 3.24
N THR A 57 0.28 15.42 3.50
CA THR A 57 0.91 15.78 4.79
C THR A 57 0.25 16.99 5.43
N PRO A 58 0.36 17.18 6.76
CA PRO A 58 -0.16 18.37 7.44
C PRO A 58 0.47 19.68 6.95
N GLU A 59 1.70 19.61 6.44
CA GLU A 59 2.46 20.75 5.88
C GLU A 59 1.86 21.26 4.56
N MET A 60 1.10 20.42 3.85
CA MET A 60 0.41 20.83 2.63
C MET A 60 -0.73 21.79 2.95
N THR A 61 -0.90 22.81 2.12
CA THR A 61 -2.09 23.67 2.16
C THR A 61 -3.36 22.85 1.94
N GLU A 62 -4.49 23.31 2.47
CA GLU A 62 -5.79 22.66 2.26
C GLU A 62 -6.10 22.45 0.77
N ALA A 63 -5.74 23.40 -0.09
CA ALA A 63 -5.94 23.28 -1.54
C ALA A 63 -5.12 22.13 -2.16
N GLN A 64 -3.86 21.96 -1.74
CA GLN A 64 -3.00 20.87 -2.19
C GLN A 64 -3.53 19.52 -1.72
N GLN A 65 -3.90 19.41 -0.44
CA GLN A 65 -4.50 18.18 0.09
C GLN A 65 -5.79 17.83 -0.66
N GLN A 66 -6.63 18.83 -0.94
CA GLN A 66 -7.88 18.64 -1.68
C GLN A 66 -7.64 18.20 -3.12
N ALA A 67 -6.60 18.70 -3.79
CA ALA A 67 -6.23 18.27 -5.13
C ALA A 67 -5.87 16.76 -5.17
N VAL A 68 -5.07 16.29 -4.21
CA VAL A 68 -4.70 14.87 -4.10
C VAL A 68 -5.92 13.99 -3.77
N ILE A 69 -6.80 14.45 -2.87
CA ILE A 69 -8.06 13.76 -2.57
C ILE A 69 -8.92 13.61 -3.83
N ASN A 70 -9.06 14.68 -4.62
CA ASN A 70 -9.84 14.68 -5.86
C ASN A 70 -9.25 13.69 -6.88
N GLU A 71 -7.92 13.68 -7.03
CA GLU A 71 -7.23 12.75 -7.92
C GLU A 71 -7.43 11.30 -7.48
N TYR A 72 -7.36 11.01 -6.18
CA TYR A 72 -7.61 9.69 -5.62
C TYR A 72 -9.04 9.20 -5.94
N ILE A 73 -10.04 10.07 -5.75
CA ILE A 73 -11.44 9.77 -6.08
C ILE A 73 -11.61 9.51 -7.57
N ALA A 74 -11.00 10.34 -8.43
CA ALA A 74 -11.05 10.17 -9.87
C ALA A 74 -10.47 8.83 -10.32
N LYS A 75 -9.28 8.46 -9.82
CA LYS A 75 -8.64 7.16 -10.10
C LYS A 75 -9.53 5.98 -9.70
N ARG A 76 -10.16 6.04 -8.52
CA ARG A 76 -11.10 4.99 -8.06
C ARG A 76 -12.34 4.91 -8.94
N ASN A 77 -12.93 6.04 -9.30
CA ASN A 77 -14.11 6.08 -10.16
C ASN A 77 -13.79 5.55 -11.57
N ASP A 78 -12.62 5.87 -12.11
CA ASP A 78 -12.20 5.36 -13.41
C ASP A 78 -11.90 3.86 -13.38
N ALA A 79 -11.31 3.36 -12.29
CA ALA A 79 -11.15 1.91 -12.08
C ALA A 79 -12.52 1.22 -12.06
N TYR A 80 -13.50 1.77 -11.33
CA TYR A 80 -14.87 1.27 -11.30
C TYR A 80 -15.52 1.28 -12.71
N LYS A 81 -15.43 2.38 -13.45
CA LYS A 81 -15.95 2.46 -14.83
C LYS A 81 -15.33 1.39 -15.74
N LYS A 82 -14.01 1.18 -15.68
CA LYS A 82 -13.30 0.17 -16.48
C LYS A 82 -13.75 -1.25 -16.14
N CYS A 83 -13.90 -1.52 -14.85
CA CYS A 83 -14.38 -2.76 -14.26
C CYS A 83 -15.82 -3.10 -14.71
N HIS A 84 -16.68 -2.10 -14.95
CA HIS A 84 -18.00 -2.29 -15.56
C HIS A 84 -18.00 -2.37 -17.09
N LYS A 85 -17.13 -1.64 -17.79
CA LYS A 85 -17.04 -1.68 -19.26
C LYS A 85 -16.56 -3.03 -19.83
N GLY A 86 -15.85 -3.84 -19.04
CA GLY A 86 -15.49 -5.21 -19.40
C GLY A 86 -16.61 -6.24 -19.26
N LYS A 87 -17.78 -5.82 -18.74
CA LYS A 87 -19.02 -6.61 -18.71
C LYS A 87 -19.98 -6.00 -19.73
N SER A 88 -19.86 -6.42 -20.98
CA SER A 88 -21.00 -6.33 -21.89
C SER A 88 -22.13 -7.15 -21.27
N LEU A 89 -23.28 -6.50 -21.00
CA LEU A 89 -24.55 -7.19 -20.91
C LEU A 89 -24.86 -7.83 -22.27
#